data_AF-A0A1Y3B091-F1
#
_entry.id   AF-A0A1Y3B091-F1
#
_cell.length_a   1.000
_cell.length_b   1.000
_cell.length_c   1.000
_cell.angle_alpha   90.00
_cell.angle_beta   90.00
_cell.angle_gamma   90.00
#
_symmetry.space_group_name_H-M   'P 1'
#
loop_
_entity.id
_entity.type
_entity.pdbx_description
1 polymer ?
#
loop_
_entity_poly.entity_id
_entity_poly.type
_entity_poly.pdbx_seq_one_letter_code
_entity_poly.pdbx_strand_id
1 'polypeptide(L)'
;QQLEFIRQTALSVAEDSILIKPVIIDIVRALSRSSADNCRLACEILPRFLASQKFAFSLRLEIVHILFQALINHELSNELLPFLQQNSKIIDNIDLTTFGQLISLIAKTRLSRKFSKQNLIDMIQYLSDLNMPLLSDDMVVLVNKILKQKLGYKNIQDVQIDPRKGVCPCCGNQLTGLNNEELSQLKRHFKSIIFDSNDQYMMDNLTEYHLQLMDFETKILIDDDNNDDNDSKPRYDLIVDGLNVSYRRSKSIVHDKTGLRTFAKVYKVKDIDNQIVTIIEQNRLMYRYERILLIGRQHMKSWFQLKRMCQRHSDCIDLNLLLDRTRDDNYILYAAIQHPRTMILSSDHFKDHQNKFNDWYRNGSLDNDSESNRPNLGLLFKRWIKSRQIRIEQSYRLKYPNQFDTKIHVHHNQESNMPILHIPVVVVPDPYDNDDHEIGWVCAMA
;
A
#
# COMPACT_ATOMS: atom_id res chain seq x y z
N GLN A 1 -20.04 -0.24 -43.24
CA GLN A 1 -21.34 0.09 -42.60
C GLN A 1 -21.43 -0.44 -41.17
N GLN A 2 -21.28 -1.75 -40.91
CA GLN A 2 -21.34 -2.30 -39.54
C GLN A 2 -20.27 -1.75 -38.57
N LEU A 3 -19.01 -1.60 -39.01
CA LEU A 3 -17.94 -1.04 -38.16
C LEU A 3 -18.14 0.43 -37.82
N GLU A 4 -18.64 1.21 -38.80
CA GLU A 4 -18.94 2.63 -38.58
C GLU A 4 -20.13 2.77 -37.62
N PHE A 5 -21.14 1.91 -37.74
CA PHE A 5 -22.22 1.84 -36.77
C PHE A 5 -21.69 1.57 -35.35
N ILE A 6 -20.80 0.58 -35.17
CA ILE A 6 -20.21 0.28 -33.86
C ILE A 6 -19.43 1.47 -33.29
N ARG A 7 -18.66 2.20 -34.12
CA ARG A 7 -17.93 3.41 -33.70
C ARG A 7 -18.88 4.52 -33.24
N GLN A 8 -19.90 4.81 -34.03
CA GLN A 8 -20.89 5.84 -33.71
C GLN A 8 -21.68 5.47 -32.44
N THR A 9 -22.06 4.20 -32.29
CA THR A 9 -22.68 3.69 -31.06
C THR A 9 -21.75 3.83 -29.86
N ALA A 10 -20.46 3.49 -30.01
CA ALA A 10 -19.50 3.60 -28.91
C ALA A 10 -19.32 5.04 -28.42
N LEU A 11 -19.20 5.99 -29.35
CA LEU A 11 -19.09 7.42 -29.03
C LEU A 11 -20.37 7.95 -28.38
N SER A 12 -21.52 7.62 -28.97
CA SER A 12 -22.83 8.02 -28.42
C SER A 12 -23.07 7.45 -27.01
N VAL A 13 -22.72 6.18 -26.78
CA VAL A 13 -22.83 5.57 -25.44
C VAL A 13 -21.84 6.21 -24.48
N ALA A 14 -20.61 6.52 -24.90
CA ALA A 14 -19.61 7.16 -24.03
C ALA A 14 -20.04 8.57 -23.55
N GLU A 15 -20.95 9.22 -24.27
CA GLU A 15 -21.52 10.53 -23.95
C GLU A 15 -22.87 10.43 -23.18
N ASP A 16 -23.42 9.21 -23.01
CA ASP A 16 -24.70 9.01 -22.35
C ASP A 16 -24.57 9.04 -20.81
N SER A 17 -25.60 9.59 -20.18
CA SER A 17 -25.77 9.65 -18.73
C SER A 17 -26.12 8.29 -18.10
N ILE A 18 -26.67 7.37 -18.89
CA ILE A 18 -27.06 6.03 -18.45
C ILE A 18 -26.25 5.00 -19.21
N LEU A 19 -25.45 4.26 -18.46
CA LEU A 19 -24.54 3.30 -19.04
C LEU A 19 -24.82 1.88 -18.51
N ILE A 20 -25.02 0.94 -19.43
CA ILE A 20 -25.41 -0.44 -19.12
C ILE A 20 -24.20 -1.35 -19.26
N LYS A 21 -23.81 -2.05 -18.17
CA LYS A 21 -22.60 -2.88 -18.09
C LYS A 21 -22.44 -3.86 -19.29
N PRO A 22 -23.42 -4.72 -19.61
CA PRO A 22 -23.31 -5.63 -20.76
C PRO A 22 -23.04 -4.91 -22.09
N VAL A 23 -23.70 -3.78 -22.32
CA VAL A 23 -23.57 -3.00 -23.56
C VAL A 23 -22.16 -2.48 -23.73
N ILE A 24 -21.56 -1.95 -22.65
CA ILE A 24 -20.17 -1.47 -22.70
C ILE A 24 -19.21 -2.60 -23.00
N ILE A 25 -19.36 -3.75 -22.34
CA ILE A 25 -18.51 -4.92 -22.58
C ILE A 25 -18.60 -5.34 -24.06
N ASP A 26 -19.81 -5.41 -24.62
CA ASP A 26 -20.01 -5.84 -26.00
C ASP A 26 -19.43 -4.84 -26.99
N ILE A 27 -19.59 -3.53 -26.76
CA ILE A 27 -18.98 -2.47 -27.56
C ILE A 27 -17.45 -2.59 -27.52
N VAL A 28 -16.86 -2.68 -26.32
CA VAL A 28 -15.41 -2.82 -26.13
C VAL A 28 -14.91 -4.09 -26.81
N ARG A 29 -15.58 -5.24 -26.64
CA ARG A 29 -15.22 -6.51 -27.29
C ARG A 29 -15.30 -6.41 -28.82
N ALA A 30 -16.33 -5.75 -29.35
CA ALA A 30 -16.49 -5.57 -30.79
C ALA A 30 -15.39 -4.69 -31.37
N LEU A 31 -15.13 -3.53 -30.76
CA LEU A 31 -14.07 -2.62 -31.19
C LEU A 31 -12.69 -3.28 -31.08
N SER A 32 -12.36 -3.86 -29.92
CA SER A 32 -11.05 -4.45 -29.63
C SER A 32 -10.69 -5.63 -30.53
N ARG A 33 -11.66 -6.38 -31.06
CA ARG A 33 -11.41 -7.51 -31.98
C ARG A 33 -11.32 -7.11 -33.45
N SER A 34 -11.80 -5.92 -33.81
CA SER A 34 -12.04 -5.57 -35.22
C SER A 34 -10.81 -5.09 -35.98
N SER A 35 -10.05 -4.13 -35.43
CA SER A 35 -8.81 -3.61 -36.04
C SER A 35 -7.96 -2.87 -35.00
N ALA A 36 -6.69 -2.62 -35.33
CA ALA A 36 -5.79 -1.84 -34.49
C ALA A 36 -6.34 -0.43 -34.18
N ASP A 37 -6.88 0.27 -35.17
CA ASP A 37 -7.45 1.61 -34.99
C ASP A 37 -8.69 1.60 -34.09
N ASN A 38 -9.52 0.56 -34.20
CA ASN A 38 -10.68 0.41 -33.32
C ASN A 38 -10.28 0.03 -31.89
N CYS A 39 -9.20 -0.74 -31.73
CA CYS A 39 -8.61 -1.02 -30.42
C CYS A 39 -8.12 0.28 -29.76
N ARG A 40 -7.43 1.16 -30.52
CA ARG A 40 -6.99 2.47 -30.01
C ARG A 40 -8.17 3.35 -29.62
N LEU A 41 -9.19 3.42 -30.47
CA LEU A 41 -10.42 4.14 -30.15
C LEU A 41 -11.06 3.62 -28.86
N ALA A 42 -11.11 2.30 -28.67
CA ALA A 42 -11.65 1.70 -27.45
C ALA A 42 -10.82 2.03 -26.20
N CYS A 43 -9.50 2.17 -26.33
CA CYS A 43 -8.62 2.63 -25.25
C CYS A 43 -8.84 4.12 -24.94
N GLU A 44 -9.06 4.95 -25.96
CA GLU A 44 -9.27 6.39 -25.82
C GLU A 44 -10.61 6.71 -25.13
N ILE A 45 -11.67 5.98 -25.44
CA ILE A 45 -13.00 6.18 -24.84
C ILE A 45 -13.13 5.52 -23.46
N LEU A 46 -12.17 4.69 -23.05
CA LEU A 46 -12.19 3.97 -21.77
C LEU A 46 -12.40 4.90 -20.56
N PRO A 47 -11.66 6.01 -20.40
CA PRO A 47 -11.88 6.91 -19.27
C PRO A 47 -13.30 7.46 -19.22
N ARG A 48 -13.94 7.68 -20.37
CA ARG A 48 -15.34 8.16 -20.46
C ARG A 48 -16.33 7.09 -19.98
N PHE A 49 -16.14 5.85 -20.40
CA PHE A 49 -16.93 4.73 -19.89
C PHE A 49 -16.73 4.50 -18.40
N LEU A 50 -15.60 4.91 -17.81
CA LEU A 50 -15.29 4.64 -16.41
C LEU A 50 -15.46 5.85 -15.48
N ALA A 51 -15.67 7.05 -16.04
CA ALA A 51 -15.87 8.30 -15.31
C ALA A 51 -17.13 8.27 -14.43
N SER A 52 -18.16 7.51 -14.82
CA SER A 52 -19.31 7.27 -13.96
C SER A 52 -18.91 6.44 -12.74
N GLN A 53 -19.05 7.02 -11.55
CA GLN A 53 -18.83 6.35 -10.26
C GLN A 53 -19.76 5.14 -10.04
N LYS A 54 -20.78 4.93 -10.89
CA LYS A 54 -21.78 3.87 -10.73
C LYS A 54 -21.31 2.48 -11.18
N PHE A 55 -20.19 2.37 -11.87
CA PHE A 55 -19.75 1.05 -12.33
C PHE A 55 -19.04 0.25 -11.26
N ALA A 56 -19.49 -1.00 -11.11
CA ALA A 56 -18.82 -1.97 -10.27
C ALA A 56 -17.35 -2.10 -10.68
N PHE A 57 -16.48 -2.12 -9.68
CA PHE A 57 -15.03 -2.36 -9.80
C PHE A 57 -14.70 -3.52 -10.76
N SER A 58 -15.50 -4.60 -10.74
CA SER A 58 -15.36 -5.76 -11.63
C SER A 58 -15.47 -5.44 -13.13
N LEU A 59 -16.29 -4.47 -13.54
CA LEU A 59 -16.40 -4.06 -14.94
C LEU A 59 -15.12 -3.38 -15.42
N ARG A 60 -14.54 -2.52 -14.58
CA ARG A 60 -13.32 -1.78 -14.90
C ARG A 60 -12.17 -2.75 -15.17
N LEU A 61 -12.00 -3.74 -14.32
CA LEU A 61 -11.01 -4.80 -14.47
C LEU A 61 -11.22 -5.62 -15.75
N GLU A 62 -12.47 -6.01 -16.03
CA GLU A 62 -12.80 -6.81 -17.21
C GLU A 62 -12.45 -6.06 -18.51
N ILE A 63 -12.79 -4.76 -18.58
CA ILE A 63 -12.47 -3.94 -19.74
C ILE A 63 -10.96 -3.75 -19.92
N VAL A 64 -10.23 -3.48 -18.83
CA VAL A 64 -8.76 -3.37 -18.86
C VAL A 64 -8.15 -4.66 -19.39
N HIS A 65 -8.60 -5.83 -18.92
CA HIS A 65 -8.13 -7.12 -19.42
C HIS A 65 -8.39 -7.30 -20.92
N ILE A 66 -9.63 -7.02 -21.38
CA ILE A 66 -10.01 -7.15 -22.80
C ILE A 66 -9.12 -6.28 -23.69
N LEU A 67 -8.95 -5.01 -23.32
CA LEU A 67 -8.16 -4.06 -24.10
C LEU A 67 -6.67 -4.40 -24.07
N PHE A 68 -6.13 -4.80 -22.92
CA PHE A 68 -4.74 -5.21 -22.81
C PHE A 68 -4.44 -6.45 -23.68
N GLN A 69 -5.33 -7.46 -23.65
CA GLN A 69 -5.23 -8.63 -24.52
C GLN A 69 -5.36 -8.26 -26.00
N ALA A 70 -6.20 -7.28 -26.34
CA ALA A 70 -6.37 -6.82 -27.71
C ALA A 70 -5.17 -6.05 -28.25
N LEU A 71 -4.55 -5.17 -27.45
CA LEU A 71 -3.30 -4.49 -27.79
C LEU A 71 -2.21 -5.51 -28.14
N ILE A 72 -2.13 -6.62 -27.40
CA ILE A 72 -1.19 -7.71 -27.71
C ILE A 72 -1.54 -8.41 -29.01
N ASN A 73 -2.83 -8.73 -29.23
CA ASN A 73 -3.28 -9.44 -30.44
C ASN A 73 -3.08 -8.62 -31.72
N HIS A 74 -3.17 -7.29 -31.63
CA HIS A 74 -2.91 -6.37 -32.74
C HIS A 74 -1.44 -5.92 -32.84
N GLU A 75 -0.53 -6.56 -32.11
CA GLU A 75 0.91 -6.27 -32.11
C GLU A 75 1.28 -4.82 -31.67
N LEU A 76 0.41 -4.17 -30.89
CA LEU A 76 0.58 -2.81 -30.36
C LEU A 76 1.36 -2.79 -29.03
N SER A 77 2.45 -3.57 -28.96
CA SER A 77 3.17 -3.78 -27.69
C SER A 77 3.81 -2.51 -27.12
N ASN A 78 4.16 -1.53 -27.97
CA ASN A 78 4.68 -0.22 -27.54
C ASN A 78 3.62 0.69 -26.89
N GLU A 79 2.33 0.35 -27.02
CA GLU A 79 1.21 1.10 -26.43
C GLU A 79 0.80 0.54 -25.05
N LEU A 80 1.34 -0.62 -24.66
CA LEU A 80 0.97 -1.29 -23.40
C LEU A 80 1.37 -0.50 -22.15
N LEU A 81 2.60 0.03 -22.09
CA LEU A 81 3.04 0.84 -20.94
C LEU A 81 2.26 2.16 -20.84
N PRO A 82 2.12 2.96 -21.92
CA PRO A 82 1.25 4.13 -21.91
C PRO A 82 -0.18 3.81 -21.46
N PHE A 83 -0.75 2.69 -21.93
CA PHE A 83 -2.08 2.25 -21.52
C PHE A 83 -2.16 1.96 -20.01
N LEU A 84 -1.17 1.27 -19.44
CA LEU A 84 -1.12 1.02 -17.99
C LEU A 84 -0.96 2.32 -17.18
N GLN A 85 -0.16 3.27 -17.68
CA GLN A 85 0.08 4.57 -17.03
C GLN A 85 -1.17 5.45 -17.05
N GLN A 86 -1.84 5.55 -18.21
CA GLN A 86 -3.07 6.32 -18.37
C GLN A 86 -4.21 5.76 -17.51
N ASN A 87 -4.21 4.45 -17.26
CA ASN A 87 -5.25 3.77 -16.48
C ASN A 87 -4.80 3.38 -15.07
N SER A 88 -3.72 3.99 -14.56
CA SER A 88 -3.15 3.79 -13.21
C SER A 88 -4.23 3.71 -12.13
N LYS A 89 -5.04 4.77 -11.98
CA LYS A 89 -6.13 4.89 -10.99
C LYS A 89 -7.13 3.72 -11.01
N ILE A 90 -7.30 3.05 -12.16
CA ILE A 90 -8.15 1.87 -12.31
C ILE A 90 -7.40 0.59 -11.91
N ILE A 91 -6.10 0.53 -12.24
CA ILE A 91 -5.22 -0.62 -12.06
C ILE A 91 -4.69 -0.74 -10.63
N ASP A 92 -4.60 0.37 -9.89
CA ASP A 92 -4.09 0.44 -8.50
C ASP A 92 -4.82 -0.45 -7.49
N ASN A 93 -5.97 -1.01 -7.85
CA ASN A 93 -6.78 -1.87 -7.00
C ASN A 93 -6.94 -3.30 -7.53
N ILE A 94 -6.32 -3.66 -8.67
CA ILE A 94 -6.54 -4.98 -9.25
C ILE A 94 -6.20 -6.06 -8.23
N ASP A 95 -7.04 -7.08 -8.11
CA ASP A 95 -6.70 -8.21 -7.26
C ASP A 95 -5.45 -8.93 -7.81
N LEU A 96 -4.77 -9.68 -6.95
CA LEU A 96 -3.56 -10.45 -7.33
C LEU A 96 -3.84 -11.41 -8.50
N THR A 97 -5.07 -11.88 -8.65
CA THR A 97 -5.47 -12.77 -9.77
C THR A 97 -5.42 -12.02 -11.11
N THR A 98 -5.99 -10.82 -11.16
CA THR A 98 -5.99 -9.96 -12.35
C THR A 98 -4.58 -9.50 -12.68
N PHE A 99 -3.79 -9.20 -11.64
CA PHE A 99 -2.36 -8.93 -11.81
C PHE A 99 -1.65 -10.11 -12.50
N GLY A 100 -1.83 -11.33 -11.99
CA GLY A 100 -1.29 -12.55 -12.57
C GLY A 100 -1.69 -12.78 -14.03
N GLN A 101 -2.94 -12.45 -14.36
CA GLN A 101 -3.42 -12.46 -15.74
C GLN A 101 -2.67 -11.45 -16.61
N LEU A 102 -2.49 -10.20 -16.17
CA LEU A 102 -1.72 -9.20 -16.91
C LEU A 102 -0.27 -9.65 -17.13
N ILE A 103 0.40 -10.20 -16.12
CA ILE A 103 1.74 -10.79 -16.27
C ILE A 103 1.75 -11.94 -17.28
N SER A 104 0.74 -12.80 -17.26
CA SER A 104 0.58 -13.89 -18.23
C SER A 104 0.37 -13.39 -19.65
N LEU A 105 -0.33 -12.27 -19.83
CA LEU A 105 -0.49 -11.61 -21.11
C LEU A 105 0.83 -10.98 -21.58
N ILE A 106 1.53 -10.27 -20.70
CA ILE A 106 2.86 -9.72 -20.97
C ILE A 106 3.83 -10.82 -21.44
N ALA A 107 3.79 -12.00 -20.83
CA ALA A 107 4.61 -13.13 -21.24
C ALA A 107 4.33 -13.63 -22.68
N LYS A 108 3.18 -13.28 -23.29
CA LYS A 108 2.87 -13.60 -24.70
C LYS A 108 3.43 -12.58 -25.69
N THR A 109 3.76 -11.36 -25.26
CA THR A 109 4.29 -10.31 -26.14
C THR A 109 5.61 -10.70 -26.79
N ARG A 110 5.83 -10.30 -28.05
CA ARG A 110 7.10 -10.52 -28.75
C ARG A 110 7.98 -9.28 -28.61
N LEU A 111 9.26 -9.47 -28.29
CA LEU A 111 10.23 -8.39 -28.35
C LEU A 111 10.41 -7.95 -29.81
N SER A 112 10.50 -6.65 -30.03
CA SER A 112 10.67 -6.06 -31.35
C SER A 112 11.53 -4.80 -31.26
N ARG A 113 11.85 -4.17 -32.41
CA ARG A 113 12.57 -2.89 -32.42
C ARG A 113 11.83 -1.78 -31.66
N LYS A 114 10.50 -1.83 -31.60
CA LYS A 114 9.64 -0.85 -30.91
C LYS A 114 9.27 -1.27 -29.48
N PHE A 115 9.47 -2.54 -29.12
CA PHE A 115 9.18 -3.10 -27.81
C PHE A 115 10.40 -3.84 -27.29
N SER A 116 11.26 -3.09 -26.60
CA SER A 116 12.56 -3.53 -26.14
C SER A 116 12.49 -4.29 -24.81
N LYS A 117 13.62 -4.88 -24.40
CA LYS A 117 13.77 -5.47 -23.06
C LYS A 117 13.54 -4.44 -21.95
N GLN A 118 13.94 -3.19 -22.16
CA GLN A 118 13.74 -2.12 -21.18
C GLN A 118 12.26 -1.82 -21.00
N ASN A 119 11.49 -1.71 -22.09
CA ASN A 119 10.04 -1.49 -21.98
C ASN A 119 9.34 -2.59 -21.17
N LEU A 120 9.79 -3.84 -21.31
CA LEU A 120 9.27 -4.96 -20.54
C LEU A 120 9.62 -4.86 -19.05
N ILE A 121 10.84 -4.41 -18.70
CA ILE A 121 11.25 -4.15 -17.32
C ILE A 121 10.42 -3.01 -16.72
N ASP A 122 10.26 -1.91 -17.45
CA ASP A 122 9.49 -0.74 -17.01
C ASP A 122 8.04 -1.13 -16.72
N MET A 123 7.42 -1.96 -17.56
CA MET A 123 6.06 -2.47 -17.33
C MET A 123 5.96 -3.33 -16.07
N ILE A 124 6.93 -4.23 -15.85
CA ILE A 124 6.95 -5.11 -14.67
C ILE A 124 7.13 -4.27 -13.40
N GLN A 125 8.03 -3.30 -13.42
CA GLN A 125 8.27 -2.40 -12.30
C GLN A 125 7.02 -1.57 -12.00
N TYR A 126 6.43 -0.97 -13.03
CA TYR A 126 5.21 -0.18 -12.90
C TYR A 126 4.07 -0.99 -12.28
N LEU A 127 3.80 -2.19 -12.80
CA LEU A 127 2.78 -3.07 -12.25
C LEU A 127 3.09 -3.46 -10.80
N SER A 128 4.36 -3.77 -10.50
CA SER A 128 4.82 -4.09 -9.15
C SER A 128 4.55 -2.97 -8.16
N ASP A 129 4.86 -1.73 -8.52
CA ASP A 129 4.61 -0.59 -7.64
C ASP A 129 3.13 -0.48 -7.25
N LEU A 130 2.21 -1.00 -8.06
CA LEU A 130 0.79 -0.98 -7.76
C LEU A 130 0.32 -2.15 -6.88
N ASN A 131 0.85 -3.37 -7.07
CA ASN A 131 0.21 -4.59 -6.57
C ASN A 131 1.14 -5.66 -5.96
N MET A 132 2.37 -5.32 -5.55
CA MET A 132 3.24 -6.26 -4.83
C MET A 132 2.77 -6.58 -3.40
N PRO A 133 3.07 -7.81 -2.89
CA PRO A 133 3.91 -8.88 -3.46
C PRO A 133 3.20 -9.86 -4.42
N LEU A 134 3.94 -10.68 -5.17
CA LEU A 134 3.38 -11.68 -6.11
C LEU A 134 3.04 -13.02 -5.45
N LEU A 135 1.98 -13.67 -5.92
CA LEU A 135 1.65 -15.06 -5.59
C LEU A 135 2.60 -16.04 -6.30
N SER A 136 2.76 -17.24 -5.72
CA SER A 136 3.66 -18.28 -6.21
C SER A 136 3.41 -18.70 -7.65
N ASP A 137 2.15 -18.76 -8.09
CA ASP A 137 1.80 -19.22 -9.43
C ASP A 137 2.17 -18.19 -10.50
N ASP A 138 1.98 -16.90 -10.19
CA ASP A 138 2.33 -15.78 -11.06
C ASP A 138 3.86 -15.64 -11.19
N MET A 139 4.58 -16.01 -10.13
CA MET A 139 6.05 -16.06 -10.15
C MET A 139 6.60 -17.04 -11.17
N VAL A 140 5.93 -18.19 -11.39
CA VAL A 140 6.37 -19.15 -12.41
C VAL A 140 6.38 -18.50 -13.79
N VAL A 141 5.35 -17.70 -14.09
CA VAL A 141 5.24 -16.97 -15.35
C VAL A 141 6.30 -15.87 -15.42
N LEU A 142 6.39 -15.02 -14.41
CA LEU A 142 7.37 -13.93 -14.37
C LEU A 142 8.80 -14.46 -14.50
N VAL A 143 9.20 -15.40 -13.65
CA VAL A 143 10.56 -15.93 -13.60
C VAL A 143 10.88 -16.75 -14.84
N ASN A 144 10.08 -17.76 -15.18
CA ASN A 144 10.48 -18.70 -16.23
C ASN A 144 10.23 -18.14 -17.63
N LYS A 145 9.08 -17.51 -17.87
CA LYS A 145 8.72 -17.03 -19.21
C LYS A 145 9.29 -15.64 -19.51
N ILE A 146 9.31 -14.74 -18.53
CA ILE A 146 9.79 -13.38 -18.76
C ILE A 146 11.28 -13.26 -18.44
N LEU A 147 11.69 -13.48 -17.19
CA LEU A 147 13.07 -13.23 -16.77
C LEU A 147 14.07 -14.17 -17.47
N LYS A 148 13.86 -15.48 -17.41
CA LYS A 148 14.78 -16.47 -18.02
C LYS A 148 14.69 -16.47 -19.55
N GLN A 149 13.50 -16.70 -20.11
CA GLN A 149 13.35 -16.94 -21.54
C GLN A 149 13.41 -15.67 -22.40
N LYS A 150 12.76 -14.56 -22.01
CA LYS A 150 12.74 -13.32 -22.81
C LYS A 150 13.90 -12.39 -22.49
N LEU A 151 14.16 -12.16 -21.20
CA LEU A 151 15.16 -11.19 -20.77
C LEU A 151 16.56 -11.81 -20.69
N GLY A 152 16.67 -13.11 -20.41
CA GLY A 152 17.92 -13.86 -20.40
C GLY A 152 18.64 -13.90 -19.04
N TYR A 153 17.94 -13.60 -17.94
CA TYR A 153 18.50 -13.67 -16.59
C TYR A 153 18.88 -15.11 -16.20
N LYS A 154 20.04 -15.29 -15.57
CA LYS A 154 20.64 -16.61 -15.28
C LYS A 154 20.61 -16.98 -13.80
N ASN A 155 20.99 -16.05 -12.93
CA ASN A 155 20.99 -16.28 -11.49
C ASN A 155 19.63 -15.85 -10.95
N ILE A 156 18.82 -16.80 -10.50
CA ILE A 156 17.49 -16.59 -9.89
C ILE A 156 17.37 -17.62 -8.77
N GLN A 157 17.52 -17.18 -7.52
CA GLN A 157 17.48 -18.03 -6.32
C GLN A 157 16.46 -17.48 -5.32
N ASP A 158 16.03 -18.32 -4.37
CA ASP A 158 15.29 -17.88 -3.18
C ASP A 158 16.27 -17.26 -2.19
N VAL A 159 16.35 -15.93 -2.24
CA VAL A 159 17.30 -15.11 -1.50
C VAL A 159 16.66 -14.69 -0.18
N GLN A 160 17.32 -15.02 0.92
CA GLN A 160 16.97 -14.51 2.23
C GLN A 160 17.71 -13.20 2.48
N ILE A 161 16.98 -12.09 2.46
CA ILE A 161 17.53 -10.75 2.71
C ILE A 161 17.26 -10.37 4.16
N ASP A 162 18.31 -10.01 4.89
CA ASP A 162 18.19 -9.57 6.29
C ASP A 162 17.27 -8.33 6.36
N PRO A 163 16.13 -8.40 7.06
CA PRO A 163 15.14 -7.31 7.11
C PRO A 163 15.69 -6.02 7.72
N ARG A 164 16.79 -6.09 8.49
CA ARG A 164 17.45 -4.95 9.13
C ARG A 164 18.54 -4.33 8.26
N LYS A 165 19.15 -5.10 7.35
CA LYS A 165 20.25 -4.59 6.52
C LYS A 165 19.77 -4.26 5.12
N GLY A 166 18.86 -5.05 4.55
CA GLY A 166 18.41 -4.88 3.17
C GLY A 166 19.49 -5.11 2.11
N VAL A 167 20.63 -5.72 2.46
CA VAL A 167 21.69 -6.03 1.50
C VAL A 167 21.45 -7.41 0.92
N CYS A 168 21.37 -7.51 -0.40
CA CYS A 168 21.24 -8.78 -1.11
C CYS A 168 22.55 -9.57 -1.00
N PRO A 169 22.55 -10.79 -0.43
CA PRO A 169 23.76 -11.60 -0.29
C PRO A 169 24.30 -12.12 -1.63
N CYS A 170 23.47 -12.17 -2.69
CA CYS A 170 23.88 -12.68 -3.99
C CYS A 170 24.67 -11.66 -4.82
N CYS A 171 24.30 -10.38 -4.74
CA CYS A 171 24.86 -9.33 -5.60
C CYS A 171 25.44 -8.13 -4.83
N GLY A 172 25.29 -8.09 -3.50
CA GLY A 172 25.77 -7.00 -2.64
C GLY A 172 24.96 -5.71 -2.71
N ASN A 173 23.93 -5.62 -3.56
CA ASN A 173 23.13 -4.40 -3.69
C ASN A 173 22.22 -4.16 -2.48
N GLN A 174 22.07 -2.89 -2.12
CA GLN A 174 21.21 -2.41 -1.05
C GLN A 174 19.79 -2.14 -1.57
N LEU A 175 18.79 -2.82 -1.01
CA LEU A 175 17.38 -2.49 -1.20
C LEU A 175 17.05 -1.20 -0.47
N THR A 176 16.17 -0.39 -1.06
CA THR A 176 15.83 0.94 -0.54
C THR A 176 14.39 1.01 0.01
N GLY A 177 14.14 1.95 0.91
CA GLY A 177 12.79 2.24 1.39
C GLY A 177 12.19 3.46 0.67
N LEU A 178 11.11 3.97 1.26
CA LEU A 178 10.57 5.30 0.94
C LEU A 178 11.68 6.36 1.06
N ASN A 179 11.89 7.15 -0.01
CA ASN A 179 12.89 8.21 0.01
C ASN A 179 12.35 9.49 0.67
N ASN A 180 13.23 10.47 0.92
CA ASN A 180 12.85 11.72 1.60
C ASN A 180 11.84 12.54 0.80
N GLU A 181 11.94 12.57 -0.52
CA GLU A 181 11.01 13.32 -1.37
C GLU A 181 9.59 12.72 -1.30
N GLU A 182 9.48 11.40 -1.44
CA GLU A 182 8.24 10.65 -1.27
C GLU A 182 7.63 10.88 0.13
N LEU A 183 8.46 10.89 1.17
CA LEU A 183 8.01 11.17 2.53
C LEU A 183 7.52 12.62 2.68
N SER A 184 8.22 13.60 2.11
CA SER A 184 7.81 15.00 2.12
C SER A 184 6.48 15.20 1.38
N GLN A 185 6.28 14.51 0.25
CA GLN A 185 5.01 14.51 -0.48
C GLN A 185 3.87 13.95 0.38
N LEU A 186 4.11 12.82 1.06
CA LEU A 186 3.15 12.23 1.98
C LEU A 186 2.83 13.16 3.16
N LYS A 187 3.86 13.72 3.82
CA LYS A 187 3.73 14.61 4.98
C LYS A 187 2.93 15.88 4.66
N ARG A 188 3.14 16.48 3.48
CA ARG A 188 2.46 17.72 3.04
C ARG A 188 0.93 17.62 3.07
N HIS A 189 0.38 16.49 2.68
CA HIS A 189 -1.07 16.29 2.59
C HIS A 189 -1.64 15.47 3.76
N PHE A 190 -0.77 14.94 4.63
CA PHE A 190 -1.13 13.97 5.64
C PHE A 190 -2.25 14.48 6.55
N LYS A 191 -2.02 15.61 7.23
CA LYS A 191 -2.96 16.20 8.20
C LYS A 191 -4.35 16.42 7.58
N SER A 192 -4.41 16.99 6.37
CA SER A 192 -5.67 17.27 5.68
C SER A 192 -6.46 16.02 5.30
N ILE A 193 -5.79 14.89 5.09
CA ILE A 193 -6.43 13.63 4.72
C ILE A 193 -6.94 12.89 5.97
N ILE A 194 -6.12 12.82 7.02
CA ILE A 194 -6.47 12.04 8.22
C ILE A 194 -7.44 12.77 9.16
N PHE A 195 -7.41 14.11 9.19
CA PHE A 195 -8.29 14.95 10.00
C PHE A 195 -9.35 15.65 9.13
N ASP A 196 -9.97 14.91 8.21
CA ASP A 196 -11.02 15.43 7.35
C ASP A 196 -12.28 15.84 8.14
N SER A 197 -13.11 16.68 7.55
CA SER A 197 -14.32 17.22 8.19
C SER A 197 -15.28 16.12 8.67
N ASN A 198 -15.32 14.97 8.00
CA ASN A 198 -16.17 13.84 8.37
C ASN A 198 -15.82 13.27 9.75
N ASP A 199 -14.54 13.27 10.13
CA ASP A 199 -14.12 12.84 11.47
C ASP A 199 -14.48 13.88 12.55
N GLN A 200 -14.57 15.16 12.17
CA GLN A 200 -14.99 16.25 13.06
C GLN A 200 -16.48 16.18 13.39
N TYR A 201 -17.34 15.75 12.44
CA TYR A 201 -18.78 15.59 12.65
C TYR A 201 -19.15 14.51 13.69
N MET A 202 -18.25 13.59 14.01
CA MET A 202 -18.47 12.56 15.03
C MET A 202 -18.27 13.07 16.47
N MET A 203 -17.92 14.34 16.64
CA MET A 203 -17.70 14.98 17.94
C MET A 203 -18.85 15.89 18.32
N ASP A 204 -19.47 15.58 19.47
CA ASP A 204 -20.50 16.45 20.07
C ASP A 204 -19.94 17.84 20.45
N ASN A 205 -18.62 17.97 20.63
CA ASN A 205 -17.95 19.21 20.99
C ASN A 205 -16.68 19.46 20.15
N LEU A 206 -16.85 20.20 19.06
CA LEU A 206 -15.74 20.58 18.17
C LEU A 206 -14.66 21.41 18.89
N THR A 207 -15.02 22.25 19.87
CA THR A 207 -14.04 23.12 20.54
C THR A 207 -13.04 22.29 21.35
N GLU A 208 -13.54 21.31 22.10
CA GLU A 208 -12.69 20.42 22.91
C GLU A 208 -11.76 19.57 22.05
N TYR A 209 -12.27 19.10 20.90
CA TYR A 209 -11.47 18.39 19.92
C TYR A 209 -10.34 19.26 19.34
N HIS A 210 -10.63 20.52 18.96
CA HIS A 210 -9.61 21.45 18.45
C HIS A 210 -8.56 21.77 19.50
N LEU A 211 -8.95 22.01 20.76
CA LEU A 211 -8.03 22.26 21.86
C LEU A 211 -7.13 21.04 22.14
N GLN A 212 -7.69 19.83 22.11
CA GLN A 212 -6.93 18.58 22.23
C GLN A 212 -5.92 18.43 21.09
N LEU A 213 -6.30 18.73 19.85
CA LEU A 213 -5.40 18.66 18.71
C LEU A 213 -4.27 19.69 18.85
N MET A 214 -4.57 20.93 19.22
CA MET A 214 -3.56 21.97 19.44
C MET A 214 -2.57 21.61 20.54
N ASP A 215 -3.06 21.12 21.69
CA ASP A 215 -2.21 20.63 22.79
C ASP A 215 -1.37 19.41 22.37
N PHE A 216 -1.90 18.55 21.51
CA PHE A 216 -1.14 17.44 20.97
C PHE A 216 -0.03 17.89 20.01
N GLU A 217 -0.31 18.89 19.15
CA GLU A 217 0.66 19.42 18.20
C GLU A 217 1.89 20.00 18.90
N THR A 218 1.69 20.80 19.95
CA THR A 218 2.80 21.35 20.74
C THR A 218 3.66 20.26 21.42
N LYS A 219 3.08 19.09 21.70
CA LYS A 219 3.77 17.94 22.30
C LYS A 219 4.55 17.08 21.32
N ILE A 220 4.23 17.09 20.02
CA ILE A 220 4.85 16.18 19.04
C ILE A 220 5.80 16.90 18.08
N LEU A 221 5.63 18.20 17.87
CA LEU A 221 6.51 18.99 17.02
C LEU A 221 7.90 19.10 17.66
N ILE A 222 8.93 19.03 16.82
CA ILE A 222 10.32 19.26 17.21
C ILE A 222 10.49 20.78 17.31
N ASP A 223 11.18 21.28 18.33
CA ASP A 223 11.47 22.72 18.42
C ASP A 223 12.39 23.10 17.23
N ASP A 224 11.84 23.88 16.30
CA ASP A 224 12.42 24.27 14.99
C ASP A 224 13.57 25.29 15.10
N ASP A 225 14.36 25.30 16.17
CA ASP A 225 15.43 26.29 16.33
C ASP A 225 16.69 26.01 15.48
N ASN A 226 16.74 24.88 14.75
CA ASN A 226 17.80 24.61 13.78
C ASN A 226 17.20 24.19 12.43
N ASN A 227 17.09 25.18 11.55
CA ASN A 227 16.52 25.12 10.21
C ASN A 227 17.35 24.34 9.17
N ASP A 228 18.21 23.43 9.60
CA ASP A 228 18.97 22.57 8.70
C ASP A 228 19.06 21.15 9.26
N ASP A 229 18.94 20.20 8.34
CA ASP A 229 19.27 18.78 8.43
C ASP A 229 18.19 17.78 8.89
N ASN A 230 18.02 16.80 8.00
CA ASN A 230 17.48 15.46 8.20
C ASN A 230 18.22 14.64 9.30
N ASP A 231 19.09 15.28 10.09
CA ASP A 231 19.82 14.73 11.23
C ASP A 231 19.28 15.19 12.60
N SER A 232 18.24 16.04 12.63
CA SER A 232 17.51 16.30 13.88
C SER A 232 16.95 14.98 14.43
N LYS A 233 17.20 14.72 15.73
CA LYS A 233 16.65 13.52 16.38
C LYS A 233 15.12 13.63 16.43
N PRO A 234 14.37 12.52 16.22
CA PRO A 234 12.93 12.54 16.45
C PRO A 234 12.64 12.89 17.91
N ARG A 235 11.54 13.61 18.16
CA ARG A 235 11.05 13.84 19.53
C ARG A 235 10.66 12.53 20.23
N TYR A 236 10.13 11.59 19.46
CA TYR A 236 9.79 10.23 19.89
C TYR A 236 10.26 9.22 18.85
N ASP A 237 10.99 8.20 19.30
CA ASP A 237 11.45 7.11 18.44
C ASP A 237 10.33 6.08 18.18
N LEU A 238 9.38 5.97 19.10
CA LEU A 238 8.28 5.02 19.04
C LEU A 238 6.98 5.65 19.50
N ILE A 239 5.94 5.52 18.69
CA ILE A 239 4.56 5.83 19.03
C ILE A 239 3.83 4.50 19.32
N VAL A 240 3.20 4.41 20.49
CA VAL A 240 2.47 3.21 20.93
C VAL A 240 0.98 3.50 20.94
N ASP A 241 0.24 2.69 20.19
CA ASP A 241 -1.22 2.63 20.20
C ASP A 241 -1.69 1.86 21.44
N GLY A 242 -1.88 2.58 22.54
CA GLY A 242 -2.08 1.96 23.85
C GLY A 242 -3.31 1.06 23.90
N LEU A 243 -4.40 1.48 23.24
CA LEU A 243 -5.65 0.72 23.28
C LEU A 243 -5.55 -0.53 22.39
N ASN A 244 -5.13 -0.44 21.13
CA ASN A 244 -5.05 -1.62 20.26
C ASN A 244 -3.92 -2.59 20.65
N VAL A 245 -2.86 -2.12 21.32
CA VAL A 245 -1.82 -2.98 21.90
C VAL A 245 -2.37 -3.77 23.09
N SER A 246 -3.26 -3.17 23.87
CA SER A 246 -3.86 -3.80 25.06
C SER A 246 -4.92 -4.86 24.72
N TYR A 247 -5.48 -4.85 23.51
CA TYR A 247 -6.46 -5.83 23.06
C TYR A 247 -5.83 -7.06 22.43
N ARG A 248 -5.79 -8.19 23.16
CA ARG A 248 -5.43 -9.49 22.58
C ARG A 248 -6.47 -9.98 21.59
N ARG A 249 -6.04 -10.22 20.35
CA ARG A 249 -6.74 -11.12 19.42
C ARG A 249 -6.62 -12.55 19.95
N SER A 250 -7.65 -13.07 20.61
CA SER A 250 -7.73 -14.51 20.90
C SER A 250 -8.53 -15.19 19.79
N LYS A 251 -8.00 -16.29 19.25
CA LYS A 251 -8.73 -17.14 18.30
C LYS A 251 -9.74 -17.94 19.11
N SER A 252 -11.04 -17.69 18.91
CA SER A 252 -12.09 -18.61 19.37
C SER A 252 -12.64 -19.35 18.18
N ILE A 253 -12.82 -20.66 18.31
CA ILE A 253 -13.61 -21.43 17.34
C ILE A 253 -15.06 -21.00 17.53
N VAL A 254 -15.69 -20.53 16.47
CA VAL A 254 -17.09 -20.15 16.42
C VAL A 254 -17.74 -20.90 15.27
N HIS A 255 -18.94 -21.44 15.48
CA HIS A 255 -19.70 -22.05 14.41
C HIS A 255 -20.37 -20.95 13.61
N ASP A 256 -20.16 -20.91 12.30
CA ASP A 256 -20.90 -20.00 11.44
C ASP A 256 -22.38 -20.47 11.30
N LYS A 257 -23.20 -19.67 10.61
CA LYS A 257 -24.62 -19.99 10.38
C LYS A 257 -24.85 -21.28 9.57
N THR A 258 -23.80 -21.83 8.94
CA THR A 258 -23.82 -23.09 8.18
C THR A 258 -23.31 -24.29 8.99
N GLY A 259 -22.88 -24.07 10.25
CA GLY A 259 -22.33 -25.09 11.13
C GLY A 259 -20.84 -25.36 10.94
N LEU A 260 -20.18 -24.69 9.98
CA LEU A 260 -18.75 -24.82 9.73
C LEU A 260 -17.96 -24.13 10.86
N ARG A 261 -16.87 -24.77 11.29
CA ARG A 261 -15.95 -24.20 12.27
C ARG A 261 -15.20 -23.04 11.60
N THR A 262 -15.52 -21.83 12.02
CA THR A 262 -14.79 -20.61 11.64
C THR A 262 -14.03 -20.09 12.86
N PHE A 263 -12.92 -19.41 12.64
CA PHE A 263 -12.22 -18.73 13.73
C PHE A 263 -12.78 -17.31 13.84
N ALA A 264 -13.50 -17.00 14.92
CA ALA A 264 -13.84 -15.62 15.22
C ALA A 264 -12.79 -15.00 16.15
N LYS A 265 -12.48 -13.73 15.89
CA LYS A 265 -11.65 -12.91 16.77
C LYS A 265 -12.48 -12.59 18.02
N VAL A 266 -12.09 -13.15 19.17
CA VAL A 266 -12.70 -12.80 20.46
C VAL A 266 -11.64 -12.08 21.29
N TYR A 267 -11.95 -10.84 21.68
CA TYR A 267 -11.11 -10.08 22.60
C TYR A 267 -11.30 -10.63 24.02
N LYS A 268 -10.25 -11.19 24.62
CA LYS A 268 -10.29 -11.56 26.04
C LYS A 268 -10.07 -10.29 26.87
N VAL A 269 -11.13 -9.85 27.55
CA VAL A 269 -11.20 -8.59 28.31
C VAL A 269 -10.50 -8.67 29.68
N LYS A 270 -10.12 -9.87 30.14
CA LYS A 270 -9.37 -10.02 31.40
C LYS A 270 -7.93 -9.54 31.20
N ASP A 271 -7.47 -8.67 32.11
CA ASP A 271 -6.09 -8.17 32.22
C ASP A 271 -5.60 -7.31 31.04
N ILE A 272 -6.49 -6.53 30.42
CA ILE A 272 -6.14 -5.59 29.33
C ILE A 272 -5.02 -4.62 29.77
N ASP A 273 -5.06 -4.11 31.00
CA ASP A 273 -4.04 -3.20 31.52
C ASP A 273 -2.66 -3.87 31.69
N ASN A 274 -2.62 -5.14 32.10
CA ASN A 274 -1.39 -5.92 32.18
C ASN A 274 -0.84 -6.27 30.79
N GLN A 275 -1.68 -6.41 29.76
CA GLN A 275 -1.22 -6.82 28.43
C GLN A 275 -0.29 -5.78 27.79
N ILE A 276 -0.65 -4.50 27.84
CA ILE A 276 0.22 -3.43 27.32
C ILE A 276 1.55 -3.37 28.08
N VAL A 277 1.51 -3.48 29.41
CA VAL A 277 2.73 -3.50 30.24
C VAL A 277 3.60 -4.70 29.89
N THR A 278 2.99 -5.88 29.73
CA THR A 278 3.67 -7.11 29.34
C THR A 278 4.38 -6.95 28.01
N ILE A 279 3.71 -6.39 26.99
CA ILE A 279 4.29 -6.19 25.65
C ILE A 279 5.47 -5.22 25.72
N ILE A 280 5.33 -4.10 26.43
CA ILE A 280 6.38 -3.07 26.51
C ILE A 280 7.59 -3.59 27.31
N GLU A 281 7.37 -4.18 28.49
CA GLU A 281 8.44 -4.60 29.40
C GLU A 281 9.13 -5.89 28.93
N GLN A 282 8.37 -6.92 28.49
CA GLN A 282 8.98 -8.19 28.05
C GLN A 282 9.83 -8.02 26.78
N ASN A 283 9.42 -7.13 25.87
CA ASN A 283 10.20 -6.81 24.68
C ASN A 283 11.27 -5.73 24.93
N ARG A 284 11.44 -5.29 26.19
CA ARG A 284 12.49 -4.36 26.62
C ARG A 284 12.51 -3.08 25.76
N LEU A 285 11.34 -2.54 25.44
CA LEU A 285 11.24 -1.40 24.52
C LEU A 285 11.99 -0.16 25.03
N MET A 286 12.01 0.04 26.34
CA MET A 286 12.74 1.12 27.01
C MET A 286 14.27 1.06 26.81
N TYR A 287 14.82 -0.10 26.46
CA TYR A 287 16.25 -0.27 26.16
C TYR A 287 16.56 -0.06 24.68
N ARG A 288 15.55 -0.06 23.82
CA ARG A 288 15.68 0.06 22.36
C ARG A 288 15.30 1.44 21.85
N TYR A 289 14.43 2.14 22.55
CA TYR A 289 13.89 3.44 22.18
C TYR A 289 14.14 4.41 23.33
N GLU A 290 14.73 5.57 23.01
CA GLU A 290 15.10 6.60 23.99
C GLU A 290 13.86 7.37 24.44
N ARG A 291 12.92 7.61 23.52
CA ARG A 291 11.69 8.36 23.76
C ARG A 291 10.47 7.65 23.18
N ILE A 292 9.50 7.33 24.02
CA ILE A 292 8.27 6.61 23.66
C ILE A 292 7.05 7.49 23.98
N LEU A 293 6.19 7.72 22.98
CA LEU A 293 4.88 8.33 23.19
C LEU A 293 3.81 7.23 23.23
N LEU A 294 3.17 7.06 24.38
CA LEU A 294 2.04 6.15 24.54
C LEU A 294 0.74 6.93 24.43
N ILE A 295 -0.01 6.71 23.35
CA ILE A 295 -1.31 7.32 23.12
C ILE A 295 -2.39 6.37 23.62
N GLY A 296 -3.18 6.82 24.58
CA GLY A 296 -4.28 6.07 25.16
C GLY A 296 -5.57 6.88 25.19
N ARG A 297 -6.57 6.37 25.89
CA ARG A 297 -7.89 6.98 26.06
C ARG A 297 -8.14 7.38 27.52
N GLN A 298 -9.00 8.34 27.77
CA GLN A 298 -9.29 8.83 29.12
C GLN A 298 -9.72 7.72 30.09
N HIS A 299 -10.51 6.74 29.66
CA HIS A 299 -10.87 5.61 30.53
C HIS A 299 -9.64 4.80 31.02
N MET A 300 -8.54 4.80 30.27
CA MET A 300 -7.28 4.16 30.65
C MET A 300 -6.57 4.87 31.82
N LYS A 301 -7.02 6.07 32.22
CA LYS A 301 -6.52 6.75 33.43
C LYS A 301 -6.68 5.91 34.70
N SER A 302 -7.68 5.02 34.70
CA SER A 302 -7.97 4.10 35.80
C SER A 302 -7.12 2.82 35.80
N TRP A 303 -6.30 2.59 34.76
CA TRP A 303 -5.52 1.37 34.59
C TRP A 303 -4.26 1.42 35.45
N PHE A 304 -4.32 0.73 36.60
CA PHE A 304 -3.29 0.79 37.62
C PHE A 304 -1.91 0.38 37.11
N GLN A 305 -1.85 -0.69 36.31
CA GLN A 305 -0.57 -1.26 35.84
C GLN A 305 0.10 -0.35 34.81
N LEU A 306 -0.69 0.19 33.87
CA LEU A 306 -0.23 1.19 32.92
C LEU A 306 0.34 2.42 33.65
N LYS A 307 -0.42 2.98 34.61
CA LYS A 307 0.03 4.13 35.40
C LYS A 307 1.34 3.85 36.11
N ARG A 308 1.48 2.67 36.73
CA ARG A 308 2.68 2.28 37.46
C ARG A 308 3.89 2.11 36.52
N MET A 309 3.71 1.59 35.32
CA MET A 309 4.77 1.48 34.30
C MET A 309 5.22 2.87 33.85
N CYS A 310 4.29 3.76 33.48
CA CYS A 310 4.64 5.12 33.05
C CYS A 310 5.33 5.93 34.17
N GLN A 311 4.94 5.74 35.43
CA GLN A 311 5.62 6.36 36.57
C GLN A 311 7.03 5.82 36.80
N ARG A 312 7.25 4.52 36.57
CA ARG A 312 8.57 3.89 36.72
C ARG A 312 9.55 4.33 35.64
N HIS A 313 9.04 4.62 34.45
CA HIS A 313 9.83 5.00 33.28
C HIS A 313 9.45 6.40 32.76
N SER A 314 9.24 7.35 33.67
CA SER A 314 8.77 8.70 33.34
C SER A 314 9.77 9.54 32.55
N ASP A 315 11.03 9.11 32.50
CA ASP A 315 12.10 9.67 31.70
C ASP A 315 12.02 9.27 30.21
N CYS A 316 11.32 8.16 29.92
CA CYS A 316 11.32 7.55 28.61
C CYS A 316 9.91 7.35 28.01
N ILE A 317 8.87 7.11 28.82
CA ILE A 317 7.47 7.05 28.37
C ILE A 317 6.71 8.32 28.74
N ASP A 318 6.22 9.01 27.71
CA ASP A 318 5.21 10.05 27.83
C ASP A 318 3.82 9.47 27.54
N LEU A 319 2.89 9.62 28.49
CA LEU A 319 1.50 9.15 28.35
C LEU A 319 0.59 10.31 27.91
N ASN A 320 -0.04 10.18 26.74
CA ASN A 320 -1.03 11.13 26.26
C ASN A 320 -2.41 10.47 26.14
N LEU A 321 -3.37 10.92 26.95
CA LEU A 321 -4.73 10.37 26.99
C LEU A 321 -5.70 11.25 26.19
N LEU A 322 -6.22 10.70 25.09
CA LEU A 322 -7.23 11.32 24.24
C LEU A 322 -8.64 11.10 24.82
N LEU A 323 -9.62 11.88 24.35
CA LEU A 323 -11.02 11.64 24.70
C LEU A 323 -11.43 10.24 24.20
N ASP A 324 -12.32 9.57 24.93
CA ASP A 324 -12.74 8.20 24.59
C ASP A 324 -13.42 8.11 23.21
N ARG A 325 -14.01 9.21 22.74
CA ARG A 325 -14.71 9.29 21.44
C ARG A 325 -13.83 9.71 20.26
N THR A 326 -12.58 10.11 20.51
CA THR A 326 -11.62 10.47 19.45
C THR A 326 -11.31 9.30 18.53
N ARG A 327 -10.81 9.53 17.32
CA ARG A 327 -10.10 8.49 16.56
C ARG A 327 -8.62 8.63 16.87
N ASP A 328 -8.11 7.76 17.74
CA ASP A 328 -6.71 7.73 18.17
C ASP A 328 -5.76 7.44 17.01
N ASP A 329 -6.17 6.62 16.04
CA ASP A 329 -5.38 6.33 14.83
C ASP A 329 -4.86 7.60 14.16
N ASN A 330 -5.68 8.66 14.07
CA ASN A 330 -5.27 9.93 13.46
C ASN A 330 -4.09 10.55 14.22
N TYR A 331 -4.12 10.53 15.55
CA TYR A 331 -3.07 11.07 16.40
C TYR A 331 -1.80 10.21 16.37
N ILE A 332 -1.96 8.88 16.36
CA ILE A 332 -0.86 7.92 16.24
C ILE A 332 -0.10 8.12 14.93
N LEU A 333 -0.82 8.13 13.82
CA LEU A 333 -0.25 8.30 12.48
C LEU A 333 0.37 9.70 12.34
N TYR A 334 -0.29 10.73 12.88
CA TYR A 334 0.22 12.11 12.79
C TYR A 334 1.47 12.35 13.63
N ALA A 335 1.61 11.72 14.79
CA ALA A 335 2.86 11.78 15.55
C ALA A 335 3.99 11.05 14.83
N ALA A 336 3.71 9.89 14.24
CA ALA A 336 4.73 9.07 13.59
C ALA A 336 5.25 9.68 12.28
N ILE A 337 4.41 10.38 11.50
CA ILE A 337 4.83 10.97 10.22
C ILE A 337 5.77 12.17 10.40
N GLN A 338 5.91 12.71 11.63
CA GLN A 338 6.74 13.90 11.85
C GLN A 338 8.21 13.68 11.52
N HIS A 339 8.71 12.45 11.70
CA HIS A 339 10.11 12.15 11.49
C HIS A 339 10.32 10.77 10.81
N PRO A 340 11.24 10.64 9.82
CA PRO A 340 11.44 9.41 9.06
C PRO A 340 11.83 8.19 9.90
N ARG A 341 12.45 8.37 11.06
CA ARG A 341 12.92 7.27 11.94
C ARG A 341 11.90 6.80 12.97
N THR A 342 10.76 7.48 13.12
CA THR A 342 9.78 7.16 14.16
C THR A 342 8.97 5.91 13.81
N MET A 343 8.91 4.96 14.73
CA MET A 343 8.23 3.67 14.59
C MET A 343 6.82 3.72 15.20
N ILE A 344 5.95 2.81 14.79
CA ILE A 344 4.60 2.66 15.33
C ILE A 344 4.44 1.25 15.90
N LEU A 345 3.99 1.11 17.14
CA LEU A 345 3.55 -0.17 17.69
C LEU A 345 2.02 -0.17 17.77
N SER A 346 1.38 -0.96 16.90
CA SER A 346 -0.07 -1.16 16.89
C SER A 346 -0.46 -2.51 16.31
N SER A 347 -1.60 -3.04 16.77
CA SER A 347 -2.26 -4.22 16.21
C SER A 347 -3.13 -3.88 14.99
N ASP A 348 -3.46 -2.62 14.74
CA ASP A 348 -4.34 -2.18 13.64
C ASP A 348 -3.58 -2.11 12.30
N HIS A 349 -4.21 -2.50 11.20
CA HIS A 349 -3.61 -2.37 9.86
C HIS A 349 -3.84 -1.01 9.21
N PHE A 350 -4.62 -0.12 9.84
CA PHE A 350 -4.94 1.23 9.31
C PHE A 350 -5.56 1.18 7.90
N LYS A 351 -6.35 0.14 7.60
CA LYS A 351 -6.97 -0.05 6.27
C LYS A 351 -7.91 1.11 5.93
N ASP A 352 -8.62 1.66 6.91
CA ASP A 352 -9.52 2.80 6.71
C ASP A 352 -8.74 4.06 6.28
N HIS A 353 -7.60 4.34 6.91
CA HIS A 353 -6.72 5.45 6.51
C HIS A 353 -6.12 5.22 5.14
N GLN A 354 -5.68 4.00 4.83
CA GLN A 354 -5.22 3.66 3.48
C GLN A 354 -6.29 3.97 2.43
N ASN A 355 -7.56 3.66 2.73
CA ASN A 355 -8.68 4.03 1.87
C ASN A 355 -8.86 5.55 1.75
N LYS A 356 -8.72 6.32 2.83
CA LYS A 356 -8.75 7.80 2.75
C LYS A 356 -7.68 8.36 1.81
N PHE A 357 -6.44 7.85 1.88
CA PHE A 357 -5.36 8.29 0.97
C PHE A 357 -5.62 7.86 -0.49
N ASN A 358 -6.15 6.65 -0.69
CA ASN A 358 -6.57 6.17 -2.01
C ASN A 358 -7.68 7.05 -2.60
N ASP A 359 -8.69 7.38 -1.79
CA ASP A 359 -9.83 8.18 -2.22
C ASP A 359 -9.42 9.62 -2.50
N TRP A 360 -8.50 10.19 -1.71
CA TRP A 360 -7.92 11.50 -2.02
C TRP A 360 -7.26 11.49 -3.41
N TYR A 361 -6.43 10.47 -3.69
CA TYR A 361 -5.75 10.32 -4.98
C TYR A 361 -6.74 10.17 -6.14
N ARG A 362 -7.84 9.44 -5.94
CA ARG A 362 -8.89 9.23 -6.95
C ARG A 362 -9.77 10.47 -7.18
N ASN A 363 -10.17 11.16 -6.11
CA ASN A 363 -11.25 12.14 -6.13
C ASN A 363 -10.79 13.59 -6.33
N GLY A 364 -9.49 13.90 -6.25
CA GLY A 364 -9.08 15.29 -6.51
C GLY A 364 -9.44 15.71 -7.94
N SER A 365 -10.00 16.92 -8.04
CA SER A 365 -10.67 17.44 -9.23
C SER A 365 -9.82 17.36 -10.50
N LEU A 366 -10.49 17.13 -11.63
CA LEU A 366 -10.00 17.30 -13.00
C LEU A 366 -9.75 18.78 -13.36
N ASP A 367 -9.98 19.71 -12.43
CA ASP A 367 -9.86 21.13 -12.68
C ASP A 367 -8.39 21.61 -12.62
N ASN A 368 -7.82 21.76 -13.82
CA ASN A 368 -6.83 22.76 -14.26
C ASN A 368 -5.37 22.75 -13.77
N ASP A 369 -4.94 21.88 -12.86
CA ASP A 369 -3.49 21.70 -12.61
C ASP A 369 -3.00 20.36 -13.16
N SER A 370 -1.97 20.44 -14.02
CA SER A 370 -1.36 19.36 -14.80
C SER A 370 -1.47 17.97 -14.15
N GLU A 371 -2.38 17.13 -14.66
CA GLU A 371 -2.63 15.75 -14.21
C GLU A 371 -1.37 14.86 -14.19
N SER A 372 -0.30 15.24 -14.88
CA SER A 372 0.87 14.41 -15.12
C SER A 372 1.76 14.14 -13.90
N ASN A 373 1.60 14.86 -12.78
CA ASN A 373 2.55 14.80 -11.65
C ASN A 373 1.92 14.61 -10.26
N ARG A 374 0.65 14.22 -10.14
CA ARG A 374 0.05 14.01 -8.82
C ARG A 374 0.61 12.72 -8.17
N PRO A 375 1.22 12.79 -6.97
CA PRO A 375 1.78 11.60 -6.33
C PRO A 375 0.68 10.65 -5.87
N ASN A 376 0.91 9.34 -6.04
CA ASN A 376 0.03 8.31 -5.54
C ASN A 376 0.18 8.15 -4.02
N LEU A 377 -0.45 9.06 -3.26
CA LEU A 377 -0.32 9.08 -1.80
C LEU A 377 -0.86 7.82 -1.13
N GLY A 378 -1.80 7.10 -1.74
CA GLY A 378 -2.28 5.80 -1.25
C GLY A 378 -1.17 4.76 -1.24
N LEU A 379 -0.41 4.68 -2.34
CA LEU A 379 0.77 3.83 -2.44
C LEU A 379 1.88 4.26 -1.47
N LEU A 380 2.17 5.56 -1.40
CA LEU A 380 3.20 6.07 -0.48
C LEU A 380 2.84 5.78 0.98
N PHE A 381 1.57 5.95 1.36
CA PHE A 381 1.07 5.61 2.69
C PHE A 381 1.21 4.11 2.98
N LYS A 382 0.82 3.25 2.04
CA LYS A 382 0.96 1.78 2.17
C LYS A 382 2.42 1.36 2.38
N ARG A 383 3.35 1.95 1.62
CA ARG A 383 4.80 1.69 1.77
C ARG A 383 5.32 2.22 3.10
N TRP A 384 4.98 3.46 3.44
CA TRP A 384 5.37 4.09 4.70
C TRP A 384 4.92 3.26 5.90
N ILE A 385 3.64 2.89 6.01
CA ILE A 385 3.14 2.14 7.17
C ILE A 385 3.81 0.77 7.30
N LYS A 386 4.00 0.05 6.18
CA LYS A 386 4.70 -1.26 6.17
C LYS A 386 6.16 -1.15 6.62
N SER A 387 6.80 0.01 6.43
CA SER A 387 8.19 0.25 6.83
C SER A 387 8.36 0.80 8.24
N ARG A 388 7.25 1.15 8.93
CA ARG A 388 7.28 1.79 10.27
C ARG A 388 6.53 1.02 11.34
N GLN A 389 5.61 0.15 10.95
CA GLN A 389 4.78 -0.55 11.89
C GLN A 389 5.44 -1.82 12.44
N ILE A 390 5.60 -1.84 13.76
CA ILE A 390 5.91 -3.00 14.57
C ILE A 390 4.60 -3.72 14.91
N ARG A 391 4.54 -5.01 14.59
CA ARG A 391 3.36 -5.86 14.84
C ARG A 391 3.56 -6.72 16.07
N ILE A 392 2.44 -7.06 16.73
CA ILE A 392 2.42 -8.00 17.84
C ILE A 392 2.04 -9.38 17.31
N GLU A 393 2.95 -10.33 17.44
CA GLU A 393 2.75 -11.74 17.09
C GLU A 393 2.14 -12.53 18.24
N GLN A 394 1.86 -13.81 17.97
CA GLN A 394 1.46 -14.75 19.02
C GLN A 394 2.56 -14.82 20.10
N SER A 395 2.16 -14.92 21.36
CA SER A 395 3.06 -14.95 22.53
C SER A 395 3.75 -13.62 22.85
N TYR A 396 3.15 -12.48 22.50
CA TYR A 396 3.64 -11.13 22.86
C TYR A 396 4.98 -10.75 22.22
N ARG A 397 5.45 -11.51 21.22
CA ARG A 397 6.66 -11.17 20.47
C ARG A 397 6.37 -10.05 19.47
N LEU A 398 7.39 -9.24 19.19
CA LEU A 398 7.28 -8.16 18.21
C LEU A 398 7.92 -8.55 16.88
N LYS A 399 7.17 -8.37 15.79
CA LYS A 399 7.66 -8.42 14.42
C LYS A 399 8.00 -7.01 13.98
N TYR A 400 9.27 -6.77 13.72
CA TYR A 400 9.76 -5.48 13.23
C TYR A 400 9.59 -5.41 11.70
N PRO A 401 9.27 -4.23 11.15
CA PRO A 401 9.14 -4.08 9.70
C PRO A 401 10.51 -4.17 9.01
N ASN A 402 10.49 -4.42 7.71
CA ASN A 402 11.68 -4.33 6.87
C ASN A 402 12.12 -2.86 6.77
N GLN A 403 13.43 -2.62 6.75
CA GLN A 403 13.98 -1.28 6.49
C GLN A 403 13.91 -0.85 5.01
N PHE A 404 13.42 -1.74 4.15
CA PHE A 404 13.29 -1.56 2.72
C PHE A 404 11.89 -1.94 2.26
N ASP A 405 11.49 -1.44 1.10
CA ASP A 405 10.15 -1.66 0.57
C ASP A 405 10.01 -3.05 -0.06
N THR A 406 8.84 -3.66 0.15
CA THR A 406 8.43 -4.88 -0.56
C THR A 406 7.91 -4.54 -1.95
N LYS A 407 8.82 -4.14 -2.85
CA LYS A 407 8.59 -3.87 -4.28
C LYS A 407 9.71 -4.47 -5.13
N ILE A 408 9.57 -4.45 -6.46
CA ILE A 408 10.70 -4.76 -7.33
C ILE A 408 11.76 -3.65 -7.22
N HIS A 409 12.99 -4.02 -6.90
CA HIS A 409 14.14 -3.10 -6.90
C HIS A 409 14.96 -3.32 -8.17
N VAL A 410 15.32 -2.22 -8.83
CA VAL A 410 16.08 -2.22 -10.07
C VAL A 410 17.42 -1.53 -9.81
N HIS A 411 18.52 -2.23 -10.05
CA HIS A 411 19.87 -1.70 -9.88
C HIS A 411 20.60 -1.76 -11.21
N HIS A 412 21.07 -0.61 -11.70
CA HIS A 412 21.90 -0.58 -12.90
C HIS A 412 23.33 -1.01 -12.56
N ASN A 413 23.81 -2.03 -13.27
CA ASN A 413 25.22 -2.42 -13.21
C ASN A 413 25.97 -1.71 -14.34
N GLN A 414 27.13 -1.12 -14.05
CA GLN A 414 27.97 -0.47 -15.05
C GLN A 414 28.53 -1.47 -16.09
N GLU A 415 28.64 -2.74 -15.72
CA GLU A 415 29.22 -3.79 -16.56
C GLU A 415 28.20 -4.52 -17.45
N SER A 416 26.90 -4.28 -17.26
CA SER A 416 25.82 -4.97 -17.98
C SER A 416 24.75 -3.99 -18.44
N ASN A 417 24.34 -4.12 -19.70
CA ASN A 417 23.20 -3.36 -20.25
C ASN A 417 21.85 -3.77 -19.64
N MET A 418 21.80 -4.89 -18.91
CA MET A 418 20.60 -5.35 -18.19
C MET A 418 20.75 -5.02 -16.69
N PRO A 419 19.75 -4.41 -16.06
CA PRO A 419 19.78 -4.13 -14.63
C PRO A 419 19.65 -5.42 -13.81
N ILE A 420 20.08 -5.39 -12.56
CA ILE A 420 19.79 -6.43 -11.57
C ILE A 420 18.41 -6.16 -10.98
N LEU A 421 17.56 -7.19 -10.90
CA LEU A 421 16.22 -7.07 -10.33
C LEU A 421 16.12 -7.85 -9.01
N HIS A 422 15.56 -7.24 -7.97
CA HIS A 422 15.15 -7.94 -6.75
C HIS A 422 13.63 -7.96 -6.68
N ILE A 423 13.03 -9.15 -6.68
CA ILE A 423 11.59 -9.32 -6.82
C ILE A 423 11.06 -10.01 -5.55
N PRO A 424 10.17 -9.37 -4.77
CA PRO A 424 9.55 -9.99 -3.60
C PRO A 424 8.50 -11.02 -3.98
N VAL A 425 8.45 -12.11 -3.23
CA VAL A 425 7.62 -13.28 -3.50
C VAL A 425 6.87 -13.69 -2.25
N VAL A 426 5.56 -13.93 -2.37
CA VAL A 426 4.81 -14.60 -1.30
C VAL A 426 5.22 -16.06 -1.22
N VAL A 427 5.92 -16.42 -0.15
CA VAL A 427 6.30 -17.81 0.18
C VAL A 427 5.18 -18.49 0.94
N VAL A 428 4.59 -17.77 1.89
CA VAL A 428 3.42 -18.23 2.66
C VAL A 428 2.35 -17.14 2.63
N PRO A 429 1.19 -17.39 1.99
CA PRO A 429 0.07 -16.47 2.02
C PRO A 429 -0.40 -16.21 3.46
N ASP A 430 -0.84 -14.98 3.75
CA ASP A 430 -1.43 -14.68 5.04
C ASP A 430 -2.81 -15.35 5.04
N PRO A 431 -3.10 -16.27 5.97
CA PRO A 431 -4.41 -16.94 6.03
C PRO A 431 -5.56 -15.97 6.33
N TYR A 432 -5.27 -14.71 6.65
CA TYR A 432 -6.27 -13.71 7.07
C TYR A 432 -6.32 -12.47 6.18
N ASP A 433 -5.62 -12.46 5.04
CA ASP A 433 -5.69 -11.39 4.03
C ASP A 433 -5.46 -9.96 4.61
N ASN A 434 -4.48 -9.83 5.51
CA ASN A 434 -4.07 -8.55 6.09
C ASN A 434 -2.77 -8.03 5.48
N ASP A 435 -2.39 -8.51 4.29
CA ASP A 435 -1.13 -8.19 3.60
C ASP A 435 0.15 -8.60 4.39
N ASP A 436 0.04 -9.46 5.41
CA ASP A 436 1.15 -9.91 6.27
C ASP A 436 1.85 -11.19 5.75
N HIS A 437 1.90 -11.36 4.44
CA HIS A 437 2.52 -12.49 3.77
C HIS A 437 3.97 -12.72 4.23
N GLU A 438 4.40 -13.98 4.27
CA GLU A 438 5.83 -14.29 4.38
C GLU A 438 6.49 -14.04 3.02
N ILE A 439 7.50 -13.17 3.00
CA ILE A 439 8.14 -12.70 1.76
C ILE A 439 9.54 -13.30 1.61
N GLY A 440 9.75 -14.01 0.51
CA GLY A 440 11.07 -14.36 -0.02
C GLY A 440 11.48 -13.40 -1.14
N TRP A 441 12.72 -13.51 -1.62
CA TRP A 441 13.23 -12.62 -2.66
C TRP A 441 13.87 -13.39 -3.81
N VAL A 442 13.66 -12.92 -5.04
CA VAL A 442 14.39 -13.37 -6.21
C VAL A 442 15.38 -12.30 -6.61
N CYS A 443 16.67 -12.64 -6.65
CA CYS A 443 17.70 -11.80 -7.29
C CYS A 443 17.90 -12.30 -8.72
N ALA A 444 17.58 -11.48 -9.73
CA ALA A 444 17.75 -11.78 -11.15
C ALA A 444 18.96 -11.02 -11.72
N MET A 445 20.00 -11.76 -12.13
CA MET A 445 21.23 -11.20 -12.72
C MET A 445 21.50 -11.81 -14.11
N ALA A 446 22.01 -10.98 -15.02
CA ALA A 446 22.24 -11.31 -16.43
C ALA A 446 23.53 -12.13 -16.65
#